data_AF-A0A4Y2F8B6-F1
#
_entry.id   AF-A0A4Y2F8B6-F1
#
_cell.length_a   1.000
_cell.length_b   1.000
_cell.length_c   1.000
_cell.angle_alpha   90.00
_cell.angle_beta   90.00
_cell.angle_gamma   90.00
#
_symmetry.space_group_name_H-M   'P 1'
#
loop_
_entity.id
_entity.type
_entity.pdbx_description
1 polymer ?
#
loop_
_entity_poly.entity_id
_entity_poly.type
_entity_poly.pdbx_seq_one_letter_code
_entity_poly.pdbx_strand_id
1 'polypeptide(L)' 'MYLIPVQFCIICIALVSRTYAFQNFTGHRLIGMTPRNEAEVKVLRDFMEDPEIDFWQEPTQKLKYELFS' A
#
# COMPACT_ATOMS: atom_id res chain seq x y z
N MET A 1 -33.03 -10.62 28.75
CA MET A 1 -32.12 -11.77 28.62
C MET A 1 -31.36 -11.71 27.28
N TYR A 2 -30.77 -10.55 26.92
CA TYR A 2 -30.01 -10.33 25.66
C TYR A 2 -28.70 -9.56 25.87
N LEU A 3 -28.36 -9.18 27.11
CA LEU A 3 -27.15 -8.40 27.43
C LEU A 3 -25.86 -9.19 27.26
N ILE A 4 -25.88 -10.48 27.63
CA ILE A 4 -24.73 -11.39 27.54
C ILE A 4 -24.23 -11.60 26.09
N PRO A 5 -25.10 -11.90 25.10
CA PRO A 5 -24.63 -12.08 23.72
C PRO A 5 -24.12 -10.77 23.09
N VAL A 6 -24.71 -9.62 23.45
CA VAL A 6 -24.25 -8.31 22.94
C VAL A 6 -22.86 -7.97 23.49
N GLN A 7 -22.61 -8.21 24.78
CA GLN A 7 -21.29 -8.01 25.38
C GLN A 7 -20.23 -8.93 24.76
N PHE A 8 -20.58 -10.18 24.47
CA PHE A 8 -19.68 -11.12 23.81
C PHE A 8 -19.27 -10.63 22.41
N CYS A 9 -20.23 -10.16 21.60
CA CYS A 9 -19.95 -9.60 20.27
C CYS A 9 -19.01 -8.39 20.33
N ILE A 10 -19.22 -7.47 21.28
CA ILE A 10 -18.37 -6.28 21.45
C ILE A 10 -16.92 -6.69 21.79
N ILE A 11 -16.75 -7.67 22.68
CA ILE A 11 -15.43 -8.19 23.05
C ILE A 11 -14.74 -8.84 21.85
N CYS A 12 -15.45 -9.65 21.06
CA CYS A 12 -14.90 -10.25 19.85
C CYS A 12 -14.44 -9.18 18.85
N ILE A 13 -15.24 -8.14 18.59
CA ILE A 13 -14.88 -7.06 17.67
C ILE A 13 -13.63 -6.29 18.18
N ALA A 14 -13.57 -6.02 19.49
CA ALA A 14 -12.44 -5.32 20.11
C ALA A 14 -11.13 -6.15 20.05
N LEU A 15 -11.22 -7.47 20.19
CA LEU A 15 -10.04 -8.36 20.09
C LEU A 15 -9.53 -8.47 18.65
N VAL A 16 -10.44 -8.60 17.68
CA VAL A 16 -10.11 -8.70 16.26
C VAL A 16 -9.49 -7.39 15.76
N SER A 17 -10.04 -6.23 16.11
CA SER A 17 -9.50 -4.93 15.65
C SER A 17 -8.04 -4.67 16.06
N ARG A 18 -7.58 -5.21 17.20
CA ARG A 18 -6.18 -5.08 17.64
C ARG A 18 -5.20 -5.84 16.76
N THR A 19 -5.60 -6.96 16.14
CA THR A 19 -4.68 -7.80 15.37
C THR A 19 -4.45 -7.28 13.95
N TYR A 20 -5.37 -6.47 13.40
CA TYR A 20 -5.23 -5.91 12.05
C TYR A 20 -4.49 -4.57 12.00
N ALA A 21 -4.31 -3.91 13.13
CA ALA A 21 -3.82 -2.53 13.15
C ALA A 21 -2.28 -2.38 13.13
N PHE A 22 -1.53 -3.47 13.34
CA PHE A 22 -0.06 -3.38 13.47
C PHE A 22 0.65 -4.02 12.27
N GLN A 23 0.91 -3.21 11.25
CA GLN A 23 1.90 -3.54 10.22
C GLN A 23 3.24 -2.88 10.58
N ASN A 24 4.31 -3.68 10.64
CA ASN A 24 5.65 -3.19 10.92
C ASN A 24 6.38 -2.86 9.62
N PHE A 25 6.62 -1.58 9.38
CA PHE A 25 7.32 -1.09 8.19
C PHE A 25 8.81 -0.82 8.43
N THR A 26 9.36 -1.21 9.58
CA THR A 26 10.79 -1.00 9.89
C THR A 26 11.65 -1.67 8.82
N GLY A 27 12.56 -0.90 8.22
CA GLY A 27 13.44 -1.36 7.14
C GLY A 27 12.91 -1.11 5.72
N HIS A 28 11.62 -0.82 5.55
CA HIS A 28 11.05 -0.45 4.26
C HIS A 28 11.45 0.99 3.89
N ARG A 29 11.65 1.26 2.60
CA ARG A 29 12.00 2.59 2.09
C ARG A 29 11.05 2.97 0.96
N LEU A 30 10.63 4.23 0.98
CA LEU A 30 9.89 4.83 -0.13
C LEU A 30 10.89 5.49 -1.07
N ILE A 31 10.76 5.19 -2.35
CA ILE A 31 11.63 5.72 -3.39
C ILE A 31 10.76 6.36 -4.47
N GLY A 32 11.00 7.65 -4.72
CA GLY A 32 10.42 8.35 -5.87
C GLY A 32 11.30 8.15 -7.10
N MET A 33 10.74 7.61 -8.18
CA MET A 33 11.40 7.49 -9.48
C MET A 33 10.54 8.10 -10.57
N THR A 34 11.19 8.71 -11.56
CA THR A 34 10.52 9.23 -12.76
C THR A 34 11.19 8.62 -13.98
N PRO A 35 10.56 7.63 -14.64
CA PRO A 35 11.13 7.02 -15.83
C PRO A 35 11.23 8.05 -16.95
N ARG A 36 12.35 8.03 -17.67
CA ARG A 36 12.70 9.02 -18.71
C ARG A 36 12.21 8.61 -20.08
N ASN A 37 11.98 7.32 -20.30
CA ASN A 37 11.56 6.76 -21.58
C ASN A 37 10.67 5.52 -21.38
N GLU A 38 10.00 5.10 -22.46
CA GLU A 38 9.12 3.93 -22.46
C GLU A 38 9.82 2.61 -22.08
N ALA A 39 11.12 2.49 -22.35
CA ALA A 39 11.87 1.29 -21.95
C ALA A 39 12.03 1.21 -20.42
N GLU A 40 12.31 2.32 -19.75
CA GLU A 40 12.36 2.41 -18.29
C GLU A 40 10.95 2.18 -17.68
N VAL A 41 9.88 2.69 -18.31
CA VAL A 41 8.50 2.39 -17.88
C VAL A 41 8.21 0.90 -17.99
N LYS A 42 8.61 0.25 -19.07
CA LYS A 42 8.43 -1.19 -19.25
C LYS A 42 9.14 -1.98 -18.15
N VAL A 43 10.39 -1.65 -17.86
CA VAL A 43 11.15 -2.29 -16.78
C VAL A 43 10.43 -2.13 -15.43
N LEU A 44 9.94 -0.94 -15.11
CA LEU A 44 9.18 -0.72 -13.87
C LEU A 44 7.87 -1.50 -13.82
N ARG A 45 7.18 -1.68 -14.96
CA ARG A 45 6.00 -2.55 -15.04
C ARG A 45 6.33 -4.01 -14.80
N ASP A 46 7.44 -4.49 -15.35
CA ASP A 46 7.90 -5.87 -15.10
C ASP A 46 8.21 -6.07 -13.60
N PHE A 47 8.72 -5.04 -12.91
CA PHE A 47 8.92 -5.06 -11.46
C PHE A 47 7.64 -5.04 -10.63
N MET A 48 6.50 -4.62 -11.18
CA MET A 48 5.22 -4.67 -10.44
C MET A 48 4.75 -6.11 -10.20
N GLU A 49 5.30 -7.08 -10.92
CA GLU A 49 5.03 -8.51 -10.68
C GLU A 49 5.82 -9.07 -9.49
N ASP A 50 6.80 -8.32 -8.97
CA ASP A 50 7.60 -8.72 -7.81
C ASP A 50 6.81 -8.51 -6.50
N PRO A 51 6.50 -9.57 -5.74
CA PRO A 51 5.74 -9.45 -4.49
C PRO A 51 6.50 -8.72 -3.36
N GLU A 52 7.81 -8.50 -3.48
CA GLU A 52 8.59 -7.75 -2.50
C GLU A 52 8.52 -6.23 -2.72
N ILE A 53 7.99 -5.78 -3.86
CA ILE A 53 7.93 -4.36 -4.22
C ILE A 53 6.48 -3.89 -4.26
N ASP A 54 6.15 -2.96 -3.37
CA ASP A 54 4.84 -2.33 -3.34
C ASP A 54 4.85 -0.98 -4.07
N PHE A 55 4.16 -0.92 -5.21
CA PHE A 55 4.02 0.31 -6.01
C PHE A 55 2.83 1.14 -5.53
N TRP A 56 3.12 2.32 -4.99
CA TRP A 56 2.07 3.25 -4.56
C TRP A 56 1.39 3.99 -5.71
N GLN A 57 2.06 4.07 -6.86
CA GLN A 57 1.55 4.68 -8.09
C GLN A 57 2.05 3.87 -9.28
N GLU A 58 1.23 3.76 -10.32
CA GLU A 58 1.68 3.13 -11.56
C GLU A 58 2.84 3.92 -12.18
N PRO A 59 3.87 3.22 -12.68
CA PRO A 59 4.99 3.86 -13.34
C PRO A 59 4.49 4.53 -14.63
N THR A 60 4.51 5.86 -14.61
CA THR A 60 4.12 6.70 -15.75
C THR A 60 5.27 7.60 -16.13
N GLN A 61 5.44 7.82 -17.43
CA GLN A 61 6.35 8.85 -17.91
C GLN A 61 5.67 10.21 -17.69
N LYS A 62 5.97 10.87 -16.57
CA LYS A 62 5.51 12.25 -16.38
C LYS A 62 6.24 13.15 -17.38
N LEU A 63 5.53 13.58 -18.41
CA LEU A 63 5.97 14.66 -19.29
C LEU A 63 6.13 15.92 -18.43
N LYS A 64 7.21 16.68 -18.68
CA LYS A 64 7.70 17.82 -17.88
C LYS A 64 6.66 18.93 -17.59
N TYR A 65 5.48 18.87 -18.20
CA TYR A 65 4.41 19.85 -18.13
C TYR A 65 3.44 19.65 -16.95
N GLU A 66 3.41 18.48 -16.30
CA GLU A 66 2.50 18.20 -15.17
C GLU A 66 3.11 18.45 -13.78
N LEU A 67 4.37 18.87 -13.71
CA LEU A 67 5.07 19.11 -12.42
C LEU A 67 4.84 20.51 -11.84
N PHE A 68 4.06 21.36 -12.51
CA PHE A 68 3.81 22.75 -12.11
C PHE A 68 2.32 23.15 -12.09
N SER A 69 1.39 22.18 -12.13
CA SER A 69 -0.05 22.43 -11.96
C SER A 69 -0.52 22.10 -10.55
#